data_AF-A0A958GAM3-F1
#
_entry.id   AF-A0A958GAM3-F1
#
_cell.length_a   1.000
_cell.length_b   1.000
_cell.length_c   1.000
_cell.angle_alpha   90.00
_cell.angle_beta   90.00
_cell.angle_gamma   90.00
#
_symmetry.space_group_name_H-M   'P 1'
#
loop_
_entity.id
_entity.type
_entity.pdbx_description
1 polymer ?
#
loop_
_entity_poly.entity_id
_entity_poly.type
_entity_poly.pdbx_seq_one_letter_code
_entity_poly.pdbx_strand_id
1 'polypeptide(L)'
;MNVKKCFHLVKAVLVIVMIGFTGCERDINLLEPAEYPTNPDIFIDGFSGGLDYQAFLNTKLDAITIDTDDKYAGESSLRITV
;
A
#
# COMPACT_ATOMS: atom_id res chain seq x y z
N MET A 1 -12.71 43.50 -12.78
CA MET A 1 -11.92 42.69 -11.82
C MET A 1 -11.18 43.63 -10.87
N ASN A 2 -11.31 43.45 -9.55
CA ASN A 2 -10.87 44.45 -8.57
C ASN A 2 -9.38 44.26 -8.22
N VAL A 3 -8.53 45.25 -8.51
CA VAL A 3 -7.05 45.17 -8.40
C VAL A 3 -6.58 44.67 -7.02
N LYS A 4 -7.31 45.01 -5.96
CA LYS A 4 -7.02 44.56 -4.59
C LYS A 4 -7.22 43.05 -4.38
N LYS A 5 -8.17 42.44 -5.09
CA LYS A 5 -8.42 40.99 -5.07
C LYS A 5 -7.34 40.24 -5.87
N CYS A 6 -6.90 40.80 -6.99
CA CYS A 6 -5.78 40.25 -7.77
C CYS A 6 -4.48 40.22 -6.94
N PHE A 7 -4.19 41.31 -6.23
CA PHE A 7 -3.01 41.39 -5.36
C PHE A 7 -3.05 40.40 -4.18
N HIS A 8 -4.22 40.14 -3.60
CA HIS A 8 -4.37 39.12 -2.55
C HIS A 8 -4.22 37.69 -3.09
N LEU A 9 -4.76 37.41 -4.28
CA LEU A 9 -4.62 36.11 -4.94
C LEU A 9 -3.17 35.79 -5.27
N VAL A 10 -2.42 36.75 -5.80
CA VAL A 10 -0.98 36.57 -6.11
C VAL A 10 -0.17 36.28 -4.84
N LYS A 11 -0.46 36.99 -3.75
CA LYS A 11 0.20 36.72 -2.45
C LYS A 11 -0.12 35.34 -1.91
N ALA A 12 -1.39 34.92 -1.98
CA ALA A 12 -1.80 33.59 -1.53
C ALA A 12 -1.09 32.48 -2.31
N VAL A 13 -1.01 32.63 -3.64
CA VAL A 13 -0.30 31.68 -4.51
C VAL A 13 1.19 31.64 -4.18
N LEU A 14 1.84 32.79 -3.97
CA LEU A 14 3.25 32.86 -3.60
C LEU A 14 3.56 32.12 -2.30
N VAL A 15 2.71 32.29 -1.28
CA VAL A 15 2.86 31.61 0.02
C VAL A 15 2.70 30.09 -0.13
N ILE A 16 1.71 29.65 -0.91
CA ILE A 16 1.48 28.21 -1.16
C ILE A 16 2.68 27.57 -1.88
N VAL A 17 3.24 28.26 -2.87
CA VAL A 17 4.41 27.79 -3.61
C VAL A 17 5.63 27.68 -2.69
N MET A 18 5.86 28.67 -1.82
CA MET A 18 6.98 28.65 -0.86
C MET A 18 6.88 27.48 0.14
N ILE A 19 5.68 27.15 0.62
CA ILE A 19 5.46 26.02 1.53
C ILE A 19 5.68 24.67 0.82
N GLY A 20 5.40 24.59 -0.48
CA GLY A 20 5.61 23.37 -1.27
C GLY A 20 7.09 22.95 -1.40
N PHE A 21 8.03 23.90 -1.30
CA PHE A 21 9.46 23.62 -1.40
C PHE A 21 10.11 23.25 -0.05
N THR A 22 9.44 23.47 1.08
CA THR A 22 9.94 23.06 2.41
C THR A 22 9.40 21.70 2.85
N GLY A 23 8.87 20.90 1.91
CA GLY A 23 8.45 19.53 2.19
C GLY A 23 9.61 18.71 2.74
N CYS A 24 9.33 17.83 3.69
CA CYS A 24 10.32 16.91 4.24
C CYS A 24 10.69 15.91 3.13
N GLU A 25 11.81 16.13 2.45
CA GLU A 25 12.39 15.11 1.57
C GLU A 25 12.79 13.91 2.42
N ARG A 26 12.41 12.71 1.98
CA ARG A 26 12.88 11.49 2.63
C ARG A 26 14.37 11.37 2.36
N ASP A 27 15.18 11.31 3.40
CA ASP A 27 16.61 11.02 3.24
C ASP A 27 16.77 9.58 2.75
N ILE A 28 17.13 9.45 1.47
CA ILE A 28 17.34 8.16 0.80
C ILE A 28 18.68 7.52 1.18
N ASN A 29 19.58 8.27 1.83
CA ASN A 29 20.90 7.79 2.22
C ASN A 29 20.91 7.12 3.61
N LEU A 30 19.81 7.22 4.36
CA LEU A 30 19.63 6.52 5.64
C LEU A 30 19.15 5.08 5.47
N LEU A 31 18.85 4.65 4.25
CA LEU A 31 18.35 3.31 3.98
C LEU A 31 19.47 2.46 3.42
N GLU A 32 19.93 1.50 4.21
CA GLU A 32 20.77 0.42 3.70
C GLU A 32 19.95 -0.46 2.74
N PRO A 33 20.57 -1.09 1.73
CA PRO A 33 19.90 -2.07 0.90
C PRO A 33 19.28 -3.16 1.78
N ALA A 34 18.08 -3.62 1.43
CA ALA A 34 17.46 -4.73 2.12
C ALA A 34 18.38 -5.96 2.08
N GLU A 35 18.65 -6.54 3.24
CA GLU A 35 19.42 -7.79 3.34
C GLU A 35 18.63 -8.97 2.76
N TYR A 36 19.34 -10.02 2.38
CA TYR A 36 18.69 -11.27 2.02
C TYR A 36 17.90 -11.81 3.22
N PRO A 37 16.66 -12.30 3.01
CA PRO A 37 15.86 -12.85 4.09
C PRO A 37 16.54 -14.08 4.68
N THR A 38 16.69 -14.10 6.00
CA THR A 38 17.19 -15.26 6.75
C THR A 38 16.09 -16.28 7.06
N ASN A 39 14.83 -15.92 6.83
CA ASN A 39 13.69 -16.80 7.01
C ASN A 39 13.45 -17.65 5.73
N PRO A 40 13.59 -18.99 5.79
CA PRO A 40 13.35 -19.87 4.64
C PRO A 40 11.87 -19.91 4.19
N ASP A 41 10.93 -19.49 5.03
CA ASP A 41 9.48 -19.53 4.74
C ASP A 41 9.09 -18.62 3.56
N ILE A 42 9.98 -17.73 3.10
CA ILE A 42 9.74 -16.95 1.87
C ILE A 42 9.72 -17.80 0.59
N PHE A 43 10.15 -19.07 0.68
CA PHE A 43 10.14 -20.03 -0.43
C PHE A 43 9.12 -21.16 -0.22
N ILE A 44 8.17 -21.00 0.70
CA ILE A 44 7.15 -22.01 0.94
C ILE A 44 6.18 -22.09 -0.26
N ASP A 45 5.86 -23.30 -0.69
CA ASP A 45 4.93 -23.60 -1.80
C ASP A 45 3.44 -23.48 -1.39
N GLY A 46 3.18 -22.63 -0.39
CA GLY A 46 1.86 -22.46 0.22
C GLY A 46 1.66 -21.07 0.79
N PHE A 47 0.51 -20.86 1.41
CA PHE A 47 0.22 -19.60 2.10
C PHE A 47 0.68 -19.70 3.55
N SER A 48 1.48 -18.73 4.00
CA SER A 48 1.90 -18.67 5.40
C SER A 48 0.70 -18.46 6.31
N GLY A 49 0.72 -19.07 7.49
CA GLY A 49 -0.30 -18.88 8.50
C GLY A 49 -0.42 -17.40 8.90
N GLY A 50 -1.64 -16.89 9.03
CA GLY A 50 -1.91 -15.49 9.40
C GLY A 50 -2.34 -14.60 8.24
N LEU A 51 -2.39 -15.11 7.00
CA LEU A 51 -3.14 -14.49 5.91
C LEU A 51 -4.64 -14.73 6.12
N ASP A 52 -5.21 -14.07 7.13
CA ASP A 52 -6.64 -14.05 7.38
C ASP A 52 -7.26 -12.82 6.71
N TYR A 53 -8.21 -13.05 5.81
CA TYR A 53 -8.88 -11.97 5.10
C TYR A 53 -10.00 -11.43 5.97
N GLN A 54 -9.72 -10.30 6.62
CA GLN A 54 -10.73 -9.58 7.39
C GLN A 54 -11.79 -9.00 6.46
N ALA A 55 -12.98 -9.56 6.57
CA ALA A 55 -14.18 -9.06 5.96
C ALA A 55 -14.72 -7.84 6.75
N PHE A 56 -15.17 -6.79 6.06
CA PHE A 56 -15.72 -5.56 6.66
C PHE A 56 -17.22 -5.42 6.37
N LEU A 57 -18.04 -5.20 7.40
CA LEU A 57 -19.49 -4.94 7.28
C LEU A 57 -20.22 -6.06 6.52
N ASN A 58 -20.92 -5.73 5.43
CA ASN A 58 -21.75 -6.65 4.64
C ASN A 58 -20.93 -7.43 3.58
N THR A 59 -19.62 -7.59 3.77
CA THR A 59 -18.79 -8.42 2.88
C THR A 59 -18.99 -9.89 3.14
N LYS A 60 -18.84 -10.69 2.11
CA LYS A 60 -18.86 -12.15 2.20
C LYS A 60 -17.62 -12.65 2.97
N LEU A 61 -17.84 -13.36 4.08
CA LEU A 61 -16.77 -13.78 5.00
C LEU A 61 -15.85 -14.85 4.42
N ASP A 62 -16.33 -15.61 3.45
CA ASP A 62 -15.64 -16.66 2.70
C ASP A 62 -15.28 -16.22 1.28
N ALA A 63 -15.24 -14.90 1.03
CA ALA A 63 -14.89 -14.37 -0.29
C ALA A 63 -13.47 -14.76 -0.73
N ILE A 64 -12.57 -14.98 0.23
CA ILE A 64 -11.19 -15.41 -0.04
C ILE A 64 -10.85 -16.54 0.93
N THR A 65 -10.45 -17.68 0.38
CA THR A 65 -10.08 -18.88 1.14
C THR A 65 -8.87 -19.57 0.52
N ILE A 66 -8.08 -20.25 1.35
CA ILE A 66 -7.01 -21.13 0.89
C ILE A 66 -7.62 -22.49 0.59
N ASP A 67 -7.34 -23.01 -0.59
CA ASP A 67 -7.91 -24.25 -1.10
C ASP A 67 -6.83 -25.29 -1.36
N THR A 68 -6.92 -26.43 -0.68
CA THR A 68 -5.99 -27.55 -0.82
C THR A 68 -6.46 -28.62 -1.80
N ASP A 69 -7.66 -28.52 -2.35
CA ASP A 69 -8.26 -29.51 -3.24
C ASP A 69 -8.12 -29.07 -4.70
N ASP A 70 -8.67 -27.91 -5.06
CA ASP A 70 -8.65 -27.38 -6.43
C ASP A 70 -7.42 -26.49 -6.65
N LYS A 71 -6.38 -27.02 -7.31
CA LYS A 71 -5.11 -26.32 -7.55
C LYS A 71 -4.46 -26.71 -8.87
N TYR A 72 -3.75 -25.76 -9.49
CA TYR A 72 -3.00 -25.99 -10.73
C TYR A 72 -1.62 -26.61 -10.48
N ALA A 73 -0.91 -26.12 -9.46
CA ALA A 73 0.40 -26.60 -9.04
C ALA A 73 0.64 -26.27 -7.56
N GLY A 74 1.55 -26.99 -6.92
CA GLY A 74 1.92 -26.83 -5.52
C GLY A 74 0.92 -27.41 -4.51
N GLU A 75 0.99 -26.96 -3.27
CA GLU A 75 0.22 -27.53 -2.15
C GLU A 75 -1.21 -26.94 -2.03
N SER A 76 -1.42 -25.70 -2.47
CA SER A 76 -2.72 -25.01 -2.36
C SER A 76 -2.93 -23.91 -3.41
N SER A 77 -4.16 -23.44 -3.57
CA SER A 77 -4.53 -22.28 -4.38
C SER A 77 -5.30 -21.24 -3.56
N LEU A 78 -5.41 -20.01 -4.10
CA LEU A 78 -6.27 -18.98 -3.54
C LEU A 78 -7.63 -19.02 -4.25
N ARG A 79 -8.68 -19.41 -3.54
CA ARG A 79 -10.05 -19.41 -4.05
C ARG A 79 -10.72 -18.07 -3.76
N ILE A 80 -11.34 -17.50 -4.79
CA ILE A 80 -12.13 -16.27 -4.70
C ILE A 80 -13.60 -16.57 -5.00
N THR A 81 -14.47 -16.21 -4.06
CA THR A 81 -15.92 -16.38 -4.16
C THR A 81 -16.59 -15.00 -4.21
N VAL A 82 -17.41 -14.75 -5.25
CA VAL A 82 -18.14 -13.48 -5.44
C VAL A 82 -19.62 -13.60 -5.11
#